data_AF-A0A935KD06-F1
#
_entry.id   AF-A0A935KD06-F1
#
_cell.length_a   1.000
_cell.length_b   1.000
_cell.length_c   1.000
_cell.angle_alpha   90.00
_cell.angle_beta   90.00
_cell.angle_gamma   90.00
#
_symmetry.space_group_name_H-M   'P 1'
#
loop_
_entity.id
_entity.type
_entity.pdbx_description
1 polymer ?
#
loop_
_entity_poly.entity_id
_entity_poly.type
_entity_poly.pdbx_seq_one_letter_code
_entity_poly.pdbx_strand_id
1 'polypeptide(L)'
;MSSKDLNEGNVVDVPPLALGSANDFNFSYDGSEIAYSQNPEFTKATSTNIEIYLLSFTSPKTPKLISTSKGVDCQPVYSSDMNWIAWTSMKRAGFEADKRFDFV
;
A
#
# COMPACT_ATOMS: atom_id res chain seq x y z
N MET A 1 -17.25 22.70 0.55
CA MET A 1 -16.68 21.40 0.11
C MET A 1 -16.94 20.40 1.22
N SER A 2 -17.49 19.22 0.92
CA SER A 2 -17.62 18.14 1.91
C SER A 2 -16.36 17.28 1.87
N SER A 3 -15.79 16.97 3.04
CA SER A 3 -14.75 15.96 3.16
C SER A 3 -15.33 14.55 2.99
N LYS A 4 -14.51 13.61 2.53
CA LYS A 4 -14.84 12.19 2.42
C LYS A 4 -13.78 11.39 3.16
N ASP A 5 -14.21 10.51 4.06
CA ASP A 5 -13.33 9.52 4.65
C ASP A 5 -13.13 8.37 3.66
N LEU A 6 -11.88 8.07 3.34
CA LEU A 6 -11.50 6.99 2.42
C LEU A 6 -11.22 5.67 3.15
N ASN A 7 -11.14 5.70 4.47
CA ASN A 7 -10.94 4.54 5.32
C ASN A 7 -12.23 4.16 6.08
N GLU A 8 -13.36 4.76 5.72
CA GLU A 8 -14.64 4.56 6.40
C GLU A 8 -15.04 3.07 6.38
N GLY A 9 -15.28 2.50 7.57
CA GLY A 9 -15.69 1.10 7.72
C GLY A 9 -14.55 0.09 7.55
N ASN A 10 -13.31 0.54 7.37
CA ASN A 10 -12.16 -0.36 7.38
C ASN A 10 -11.90 -0.89 8.80
N VAL A 11 -11.58 -2.18 8.90
CA VAL A 11 -11.31 -2.87 10.16
C VAL A 11 -9.81 -3.06 10.43
N VAL A 12 -8.97 -2.54 9.53
CA VAL A 12 -7.51 -2.68 9.56
C VAL A 12 -6.84 -1.31 9.56
N ASP A 13 -5.64 -1.24 10.13
CA ASP A 13 -4.82 -0.04 10.09
C ASP A 13 -4.26 0.19 8.68
N VAL A 14 -4.44 1.42 8.19
CA VAL A 14 -3.92 1.86 6.89
C VAL A 14 -3.29 3.24 7.04
N PRO A 15 -1.96 3.37 6.81
CA PRO A 15 -1.01 2.27 6.62
C PRO A 15 -0.82 1.44 7.92
N PRO A 16 -0.34 0.19 7.85
CA PRO A 16 -0.06 -0.64 9.01
C PRO A 16 0.93 0.01 9.98
N LEU A 17 0.72 -0.16 11.29
CA LEU A 17 1.59 0.38 12.36
C LEU A 17 3.07 -0.05 12.25
N ALA A 18 3.34 -1.20 11.61
CA ALA A 18 4.70 -1.68 11.39
C ALA A 18 5.52 -0.80 10.42
N LEU A 19 4.86 0.12 9.71
CA LEU A 19 5.49 1.09 8.82
C LEU A 19 5.61 2.46 9.49
N GLY A 20 6.15 3.44 8.77
CA GLY A 20 6.47 4.77 9.32
C GLY A 20 7.16 5.69 8.32
N SER A 21 7.05 5.39 7.04
CA SER A 21 7.56 6.23 5.96
C SER A 21 6.53 7.27 5.55
N ALA A 22 7.00 8.43 5.10
CA ALA A 22 6.13 9.41 4.45
C ALA A 22 5.50 8.89 3.14
N ASN A 23 6.03 7.78 2.60
CA ASN A 23 5.57 7.19 1.35
C ASN A 23 4.66 5.97 1.51
N ASP A 24 4.24 5.58 2.72
CA ASP A 24 3.38 4.39 2.91
C ASP A 24 2.00 4.54 2.23
N PHE A 25 1.67 5.75 1.78
CA PHE A 25 0.69 6.03 0.76
C PHE A 25 1.15 7.19 -0.13
N ASN A 26 0.68 7.24 -1.38
CA ASN A 26 0.90 8.36 -2.30
C ASN A 26 -0.32 8.55 -3.20
N PHE A 27 -0.66 9.81 -3.47
CA PHE A 27 -1.66 10.16 -4.49
C PHE A 27 -1.05 10.01 -5.89
N SER A 28 -1.88 9.63 -6.85
CA SER A 28 -1.49 9.72 -8.25
C SER A 28 -1.27 11.18 -8.68
N TYR A 29 -0.41 11.41 -9.68
CA TYR A 29 -0.09 12.76 -10.15
C TYR A 29 -1.30 13.52 -10.70
N ASP A 30 -2.25 12.80 -11.31
CA ASP A 30 -3.51 13.36 -11.81
C ASP A 30 -4.58 13.52 -10.72
N GLY A 31 -4.31 13.06 -9.49
CA GLY A 31 -5.22 13.12 -8.35
C GLY A 31 -6.46 12.25 -8.49
N SER A 32 -6.44 11.20 -9.32
CA SER A 32 -7.57 10.29 -9.53
C SER A 32 -7.63 9.10 -8.56
N GLU A 33 -6.50 8.74 -7.94
CA GLU A 33 -6.39 7.61 -7.02
C GLU A 33 -5.27 7.75 -5.98
N ILE A 34 -5.23 6.79 -5.04
CA ILE A 34 -4.17 6.63 -4.03
C ILE A 34 -3.59 5.21 -4.13
N ALA A 35 -2.27 5.09 -4.10
CA ALA A 35 -1.58 3.85 -3.80
C ALA A 35 -1.22 3.82 -2.31
N TYR A 36 -1.44 2.70 -1.63
CA TYR A 36 -1.16 2.59 -0.20
C TYR A 36 -0.80 1.16 0.23
N SER A 37 -0.06 1.06 1.33
CA SER A 37 0.30 -0.21 1.96
C SER A 37 -0.78 -0.68 2.94
N GLN A 38 -1.07 -1.98 2.94
CA GLN A 38 -2.01 -2.61 3.88
C GLN A 38 -1.59 -4.05 4.19
N ASN A 39 -1.83 -4.52 5.42
CA ASN A 39 -1.74 -5.94 5.75
C ASN A 39 -3.12 -6.62 5.58
N PRO A 40 -3.34 -7.48 4.56
CA PRO A 40 -4.61 -8.17 4.38
C PRO A 40 -4.86 -9.28 5.42
N GLU A 41 -3.81 -9.71 6.11
CA GLU A 41 -3.84 -10.76 7.12
C GLU A 41 -3.79 -10.21 8.55
N PHE A 42 -4.21 -8.96 8.77
CA PHE A 42 -4.08 -8.24 10.05
C PHE A 42 -4.58 -9.01 11.29
N THR A 43 -5.56 -9.91 11.13
CA THR A 43 -6.07 -10.76 12.22
C THR A 43 -5.06 -11.79 12.71
N LYS A 44 -4.02 -12.08 11.93
CA LYS A 44 -2.88 -12.90 12.32
C LYS A 44 -1.82 -11.99 12.92
N ALA A 45 -1.74 -11.94 14.24
CA ALA A 45 -0.80 -11.08 14.98
C ALA A 45 0.69 -11.25 14.60
N THR A 46 1.05 -12.37 13.96
CA THR A 46 2.41 -12.67 13.52
C THR A 46 2.65 -12.44 12.03
N SER A 47 1.63 -12.03 11.27
CA SER A 47 1.78 -11.80 9.84
C SER A 47 2.48 -10.48 9.58
N THR A 48 3.56 -10.55 8.83
CA THR A 48 4.28 -9.40 8.29
C THR A 48 3.93 -9.15 6.83
N ASN A 49 2.87 -9.80 6.31
CA ASN A 49 2.46 -9.62 4.92
C ASN A 49 1.90 -8.22 4.71
N ILE A 50 2.59 -7.39 3.95
CA ILE A 50 2.14 -6.05 3.58
C ILE A 50 2.12 -5.98 2.06
N GLU A 51 1.02 -5.49 1.53
CA GLU A 51 0.75 -5.43 0.09
C GLU A 51 0.37 -4.00 -0.32
N ILE A 52 0.50 -3.71 -1.61
CA ILE A 52 0.12 -2.45 -2.25
C ILE A 52 -1.27 -2.54 -2.85
N TYR A 53 -2.11 -1.59 -2.47
CA TYR A 53 -3.46 -1.40 -2.97
C TYR A 53 -3.60 -0.06 -3.69
N LEU A 54 -4.46 -0.01 -4.71
CA LEU A 54 -4.89 1.20 -5.40
C LEU A 54 -6.34 1.50 -5.08
N LEU A 55 -6.67 2.74 -4.70
CA LEU A 55 -8.02 3.21 -4.45
C LEU A 55 -8.40 4.33 -5.42
N SER A 56 -9.28 4.05 -6.37
CA SER A 56 -9.84 5.08 -7.25
C SER A 56 -10.91 5.91 -6.54
N PHE A 57 -10.89 7.23 -6.70
CA PHE A 57 -11.91 8.11 -6.11
C PHE A 57 -13.28 8.00 -6.77
N THR A 58 -13.34 7.45 -7.98
CA THR A 58 -14.61 7.13 -8.64
C THR A 58 -15.24 5.84 -8.08
N SER A 59 -14.41 4.94 -7.52
CA SER A 59 -14.83 3.64 -6.99
C SER A 59 -14.19 3.32 -5.61
N PRO A 60 -14.39 4.17 -4.58
CA PRO A 60 -13.62 4.10 -3.34
C PRO A 60 -14.01 2.97 -2.37
N LYS A 61 -14.85 2.02 -2.82
CA LYS A 61 -15.23 0.84 -2.03
C LYS A 61 -14.52 -0.44 -2.44
N THR A 62 -13.74 -0.38 -3.52
CA THR A 62 -13.11 -1.55 -4.13
C THR A 62 -11.65 -1.26 -4.43
N PRO A 63 -10.78 -1.27 -3.42
CA PRO A 63 -9.35 -1.16 -3.65
C PRO A 63 -8.84 -2.34 -4.50
N LYS A 64 -7.92 -2.07 -5.42
CA LYS A 64 -7.28 -3.06 -6.27
C LYS A 64 -5.92 -3.44 -5.67
N LEU A 65 -5.73 -4.71 -5.32
CA LEU A 65 -4.42 -5.28 -4.97
C LEU A 65 -3.53 -5.36 -6.22
N ILE A 66 -2.31 -4.84 -6.16
CA ILE A 66 -1.36 -4.85 -7.30
C ILE A 66 -0.04 -5.56 -7.02
N SER A 67 0.36 -5.72 -5.76
CA SER A 67 1.50 -6.53 -5.37
C SER A 67 1.09 -7.98 -5.09
N THR A 68 2.08 -8.87 -5.00
CA THR A 68 1.86 -10.31 -4.82
C THR A 68 2.92 -10.99 -3.94
N SER A 69 3.84 -10.23 -3.33
CA SER A 69 4.89 -10.85 -2.51
C SER A 69 4.29 -11.32 -1.19
N LYS A 70 4.81 -12.42 -0.63
CA LYS A 70 4.36 -12.91 0.69
C LYS A 70 5.08 -12.24 1.86
N GLY A 71 5.75 -11.12 1.62
CA GLY A 71 6.53 -10.41 2.63
C GLY A 71 6.04 -8.97 2.73
N VAL A 72 6.93 -7.99 2.61
CA VAL A 72 6.57 -6.58 2.75
C VAL A 72 6.75 -5.88 1.43
N ASP A 73 5.65 -5.46 0.81
CA ASP A 73 5.60 -4.49 -0.26
C ASP A 73 5.10 -3.15 0.32
N CYS A 74 5.95 -2.12 0.31
CA CYS A 74 5.63 -0.81 0.88
C CYS A 74 6.18 0.37 0.10
N GLN A 75 5.82 1.58 0.52
CA GLN A 75 6.32 2.83 -0.05
C GLN A 75 6.02 3.00 -1.54
N PRO A 76 4.75 2.84 -2.00
CA PRO A 76 4.43 2.97 -3.41
C PRO A 76 4.63 4.42 -3.88
N VAL A 77 5.21 4.59 -5.07
CA VAL A 77 5.40 5.90 -5.72
C VAL A 77 5.02 5.82 -7.20
N TYR A 78 4.25 6.81 -7.65
CA TYR A 78 3.87 6.92 -9.05
C TYR A 78 5.03 7.47 -9.89
N SER A 79 5.12 7.00 -11.12
CA SER A 79 5.84 7.70 -12.19
C SER A 79 5.09 8.97 -12.60
N SER A 80 5.83 10.01 -13.01
CA SER A 80 5.23 11.30 -13.41
C SER A 80 4.35 11.21 -14.66
N ASP A 81 4.57 10.19 -15.50
CA ASP A 81 3.78 9.92 -16.70
C ASP A 81 2.62 8.94 -16.46
N MET A 82 2.37 8.55 -15.20
CA MET A 82 1.29 7.66 -14.76
C MET A 82 1.32 6.23 -15.34
N ASN A 83 2.41 5.83 -16.00
CA ASN A 83 2.50 4.51 -16.65
C ASN A 83 2.98 3.41 -15.70
N TRP A 84 3.62 3.79 -14.60
CA TRP A 84 4.28 2.89 -13.66
C TRP A 84 4.05 3.29 -12.21
N ILE A 85 4.12 2.30 -11.32
CA ILE A 85 4.13 2.46 -9.88
C ILE A 85 5.28 1.63 -9.35
N ALA A 86 6.24 2.27 -8.68
CA ALA A 86 7.32 1.56 -8.02
C ALA A 86 7.01 1.36 -6.54
N TRP A 87 7.52 0.29 -5.93
CA TRP A 87 7.44 0.06 -4.49
C TRP A 87 8.66 -0.70 -3.99
N THR A 88 8.96 -0.55 -2.70
CA THR A 88 9.99 -1.34 -2.03
C THR A 88 9.42 -2.69 -1.62
N SER A 89 10.11 -3.77 -1.96
CA SER A 89 9.69 -5.14 -1.72
C SER A 89 10.73 -5.94 -0.92
N MET A 90 10.23 -6.75 0.00
CA MET A 90 10.93 -7.80 0.73
C MET A 90 10.17 -9.10 0.53
N LYS A 91 10.73 -10.02 -0.25
CA LYS A 91 10.01 -11.19 -0.78
C LYS A 91 9.55 -12.22 0.26
N ARG A 92 10.13 -12.23 1.47
CA ARG A 92 9.95 -13.30 2.48
C ARG A 92 9.50 -12.74 3.82
N ALA A 93 8.32 -13.17 4.28
CA ALA A 93 7.88 -12.95 5.66
C ALA A 93 8.84 -13.55 6.71
N GLY A 94 9.01 -12.85 7.82
CA GLY A 94 9.88 -13.18 8.96
C GLY A 94 11.36 -12.82 8.76
N PHE A 95 11.70 -12.10 7.69
CA PHE A 95 13.06 -11.67 7.34
C PHE A 95 13.12 -10.17 6.98
N GLU A 96 12.40 -9.33 7.74
CA GLU A 96 12.22 -7.89 7.46
C GLU A 96 13.45 -7.02 7.77
N ALA A 97 14.51 -7.63 8.31
CA ALA A 97 15.81 -6.98 8.54
C ALA A 97 16.80 -7.15 7.36
N ASP A 98 16.45 -7.94 6.34
CA ASP A 98 17.32 -8.21 5.17
C ASP A 98 17.17 -7.15 4.05
N LYS A 99 17.93 -7.32 2.96
CA LYS A 99 18.01 -6.36 1.84
C LYS A 99 16.64 -6.05 1.21
N ARG A 100 16.40 -4.75 0.99
CA ARG A 100 15.27 -4.18 0.26
C ARG A 100 15.57 -4.07 -1.23
N PHE A 101 14.57 -4.29 -2.08
CA PHE A 101 14.66 -4.09 -3.52
C PHE A 101 13.49 -3.22 -3.99
N ASP A 102 13.74 -2.32 -4.93
CA ASP A 102 12.68 -1.51 -5.55
C ASP A 102 12.23 -2.20 -6.85
N PHE A 103 10.93 -2.41 -6.98
CA PHE A 103 10.29 -2.94 -8.18
C PHE A 103 9.49 -1.84 -8.89
N VAL A 104 9.23 -2.02 -10.19
CA VAL A 104 8.46 -1.13 -11.07
C VAL A 104 7.27 -1.90 -11.63
#